data_AF-A0A7V8CR58-F1
#
_entry.id   AF-A0A7V8CR58-F1
#
_cell.length_a   1.000
_cell.length_b   1.000
_cell.length_c   1.000
_cell.angle_alpha   90.00
_cell.angle_beta   90.00
_cell.angle_gamma   90.00
#
_symmetry.space_group_name_H-M   'P 1'
#
loop_
_entity.id
_entity.type
_entity.pdbx_description
1 polymer ?
#
loop_
_entity_poly.entity_id
_entity_poly.type
_entity_poly.pdbx_seq_one_letter_code
_entity_poly.pdbx_strand_id
1 'polypeptide(L)'
;MNNPSPHLGSSLDDFLREEGIFEQTRNQAVKEVIAWQLAQAMREQSLSKTRMAELLQTSRSQLDRLLDPTSDVTLSTLERAASLVGRKLSITLV
;
A
#
# COMPACT_ATOMS: atom_id res chain seq x y z
N MET A 1 -1.83 33.99 12.16
CA MET A 1 -0.49 34.21 11.59
C MET A 1 0.47 33.29 12.35
N ASN A 2 0.79 32.12 11.80
CA ASN A 2 1.75 31.20 12.42
C ASN A 2 3.14 31.70 12.08
N ASN A 3 3.91 32.06 13.10
CA ASN A 3 5.30 32.47 12.97
C ASN A 3 6.13 31.21 12.67
N PRO A 4 6.78 31.07 11.51
CA PRO A 4 7.61 29.91 11.22
C PRO A 4 8.82 29.93 12.16
N SER A 5 9.02 28.84 12.91
CA SER A 5 10.21 28.67 13.75
C SER A 5 11.46 28.83 12.88
N PRO A 6 12.45 29.65 13.26
CA PRO A 6 13.60 30.00 12.42
C PRO A 6 14.54 28.83 12.06
N HIS A 7 14.28 27.64 12.62
CA HIS A 7 15.02 26.40 12.36
C HIS A 7 14.16 25.32 11.68
N LEU A 8 12.89 25.60 11.37
CA LEU A 8 12.02 24.67 10.65
C LEU A 8 12.27 24.87 9.15
N GLY A 9 12.96 23.91 8.53
CA GLY A 9 13.20 23.88 7.09
C GLY A 9 11.92 23.65 6.27
N SER A 10 12.08 23.48 4.96
CA SER A 10 11.00 23.08 4.07
C SER A 10 10.42 21.71 4.47
N SER A 11 9.18 21.43 4.07
CA SER A 11 8.58 20.12 4.34
C SER A 11 9.24 19.02 3.50
N LEU A 12 9.08 17.76 3.90
CA LEU A 12 9.51 16.62 3.08
C LEU A 12 8.87 16.67 1.68
N ASP A 13 7.60 17.05 1.60
CA ASP A 13 6.89 17.17 0.33
C ASP A 13 7.50 18.25 -0.57
N ASP A 14 7.89 19.39 0.00
CA ASP A 14 8.54 20.46 -0.75
C ASP A 14 9.91 20.01 -1.26
N PHE A 15 10.71 19.38 -0.42
CA PHE A 15 11.98 18.77 -0.82
C PHE A 15 11.79 17.74 -1.95
N LEU A 16 10.83 16.83 -1.85
CA LEU A 16 10.57 15.83 -2.89
C LEU A 16 10.07 16.45 -4.21
N ARG A 17 9.37 17.58 -4.15
CA ARG A 17 8.95 18.34 -5.35
C ARG A 17 10.14 19.05 -5.98
N GLU A 18 11.01 19.67 -5.18
CA GLU A 18 12.26 20.28 -5.66
C GLU A 18 13.15 19.25 -6.38
N GLU A 19 13.23 18.03 -5.85
CA GLU A 19 13.93 16.90 -6.47
C GLU A 19 13.19 16.26 -7.66
N GLY A 20 11.94 16.67 -7.95
CA GLY A 20 11.15 16.13 -9.06
C GLY A 20 10.65 14.69 -8.88
N ILE A 21 10.77 14.11 -7.68
CA ILE A 21 10.41 12.72 -7.38
C ILE A 21 9.13 12.55 -6.56
N PHE A 22 8.45 13.66 -6.21
CA PHE A 22 7.27 13.65 -5.35
C PHE A 22 6.19 12.65 -5.78
N GLU A 23 5.74 12.68 -7.03
CA GLU A 23 4.66 11.79 -7.49
C GLU A 23 5.09 10.31 -7.51
N GLN A 24 6.34 10.01 -7.86
CA GLN A 24 6.85 8.65 -7.83
C GLN A 24 6.91 8.12 -6.39
N THR A 25 7.47 8.90 -5.47
CA THR A 25 7.55 8.55 -4.04
C THR A 25 6.17 8.37 -3.44
N ARG A 26 5.23 9.27 -3.76
CA ARG A 26 3.85 9.18 -3.27
C ARG A 26 3.15 7.92 -3.77
N ASN A 27 3.28 7.60 -5.06
CA ASN A 27 2.70 6.39 -5.65
C ASN A 27 3.28 5.12 -5.01
N GLN A 28 4.59 5.09 -4.80
CA GLN A 28 5.26 3.97 -4.11
C GLN A 28 4.77 3.82 -2.67
N ALA A 29 4.68 4.93 -1.92
CA ALA A 29 4.20 4.92 -0.54
C ALA A 29 2.77 4.37 -0.42
N VAL A 30 1.87 4.71 -1.36
CA VAL A 30 0.50 4.15 -1.38
C VAL A 30 0.54 2.63 -1.55
N LYS A 31 1.34 2.10 -2.47
CA LYS A 31 1.48 0.65 -2.68
C LYS A 31 2.03 -0.04 -1.43
N GLU A 32 3.04 0.54 -0.79
CA GLU A 32 3.63 0.03 0.46
C GLU A 32 2.62 -0.04 1.60
N VAL A 33 1.82 1.01 1.79
CA VAL A 33 0.78 1.05 2.82
C VAL A 33 -0.26 -0.04 2.57
N ILE A 34 -0.73 -0.22 1.33
CA ILE A 34 -1.72 -1.26 0.99
C ILE A 34 -1.17 -2.67 1.25
N ALA A 35 0.04 -2.97 0.77
CA ALA A 35 0.68 -4.27 0.97
C ALA A 35 0.91 -4.56 2.46
N TRP A 36 1.36 -3.56 3.22
CA TRP A 36 1.54 -3.66 4.67
C TRP A 36 0.20 -3.90 5.39
N GLN A 37 -0.86 -3.16 5.06
CA GLN A 37 -2.19 -3.33 5.65
C GLN A 37 -2.75 -4.73 5.41
N LEU A 38 -2.59 -5.27 4.19
CA LEU A 38 -3.00 -6.63 3.86
C LEU A 38 -2.19 -7.66 4.66
N ALA A 39 -0.87 -7.51 4.72
CA ALA A 39 0.00 -8.40 5.49
C ALA A 39 -0.29 -8.35 7.00
N GLN A 40 -0.62 -7.19 7.56
CA GLN A 40 -1.05 -7.06 8.95
C GLN A 40 -2.36 -7.80 9.19
N ALA A 41 -3.37 -7.59 8.34
CA ALA A 41 -4.67 -8.23 8.48
C ALA A 41 -4.56 -9.77 8.39
N MET A 42 -3.69 -10.28 7.51
CA MET A 42 -3.38 -11.71 7.46
C MET A 42 -2.76 -12.20 8.78
N ARG A 43 -1.81 -11.45 9.36
CA ARG A 43 -1.21 -11.81 10.65
C ARG A 43 -2.23 -11.80 11.80
N GLU A 44 -3.07 -10.79 11.87
CA GLU A 44 -4.14 -10.66 12.87
C GLU A 44 -5.09 -11.88 12.84
N GLN A 45 -5.30 -12.46 11.66
CA GLN A 45 -6.17 -13.62 11.45
C GLN A 45 -5.43 -14.96 11.40
N SER A 46 -4.13 -14.99 11.70
CA SER A 46 -3.29 -16.18 11.56
C SER A 46 -3.36 -16.83 10.16
N LEU A 47 -3.59 -16.02 9.12
CA LEU A 47 -3.75 -16.48 7.76
C LEU A 47 -2.39 -16.60 7.07
N SER A 48 -1.98 -17.82 6.75
CA SER A 48 -0.73 -18.07 6.04
C SER A 48 -0.81 -17.62 4.59
N LYS A 49 0.36 -17.34 3.97
CA LYS A 49 0.43 -17.04 2.53
C LYS A 49 -0.14 -18.17 1.68
N THR A 50 0.18 -19.43 1.99
CA THR A 50 -0.36 -20.58 1.25
C THR A 50 -1.89 -20.61 1.33
N ARG A 51 -2.44 -20.42 2.53
CA ARG A 51 -3.89 -20.45 2.72
C ARG A 51 -4.59 -19.28 2.01
N MET A 52 -4.01 -18.09 2.07
CA MET A 52 -4.53 -16.92 1.35
C MET A 52 -4.51 -17.15 -0.16
N ALA A 53 -3.44 -17.75 -0.70
CA ALA A 53 -3.34 -18.05 -2.12
C ALA A 53 -4.41 -19.08 -2.55
N GLU A 54 -4.66 -20.10 -1.74
CA GLU A 54 -5.76 -21.06 -1.96
C GLU A 54 -7.14 -20.37 -1.98
N LEU A 55 -7.42 -19.50 -1.01
CA LEU A 55 -8.69 -18.77 -0.92
C LEU A 55 -8.89 -17.81 -2.10
N LEU A 56 -7.81 -17.20 -2.58
CA LEU A 56 -7.81 -16.35 -3.78
C LEU A 56 -7.81 -17.15 -5.10
N GLN A 57 -7.72 -18.48 -5.06
CA GLN A 57 -7.60 -19.34 -6.23
C GLN A 57 -6.42 -18.93 -7.14
N THR A 58 -5.28 -18.63 -6.51
CA THR A 58 -4.09 -18.06 -7.16
C THR A 58 -2.84 -18.82 -6.71
N SER A 59 -1.74 -18.70 -7.45
CA SER A 59 -0.47 -19.29 -7.02
C SER A 59 0.15 -18.52 -5.85
N ARG A 60 1.02 -19.18 -5.08
CA ARG A 60 1.83 -18.49 -4.05
C ARG A 60 2.64 -17.32 -4.63
N SER A 61 3.18 -17.47 -5.85
CA SER A 61 3.93 -16.40 -6.52
C SER A 61 3.06 -15.20 -6.90
N GLN A 62 1.79 -15.42 -7.26
CA GLN A 62 0.83 -14.34 -7.51
C GLN A 62 0.45 -13.62 -6.21
N LEU A 63 0.33 -14.35 -5.08
CA LEU A 63 0.15 -13.71 -3.78
C LEU A 63 1.40 -12.93 -3.35
N ASP A 64 2.60 -13.47 -3.58
CA ASP A 64 3.84 -12.75 -3.26
C ASP A 64 3.93 -11.42 -4.04
N ARG A 65 3.47 -11.39 -5.30
CA ARG A 65 3.31 -10.14 -6.07
C ARG A 65 2.27 -9.18 -5.47
N LEU A 66 1.18 -9.70 -4.91
CA LEU A 66 0.17 -8.88 -4.24
C LEU A 66 0.68 -8.20 -2.97
N LEU A 67 1.64 -8.83 -2.30
CA LEU A 67 2.28 -8.32 -1.08
C LEU A 67 3.57 -7.55 -1.37
N ASP A 68 3.97 -7.48 -2.63
CA ASP A 68 5.15 -6.75 -3.09
C ASP A 68 4.73 -5.37 -3.61
N PRO A 69 5.14 -4.27 -2.94
CA PRO A 69 4.75 -2.92 -3.33
C PRO A 69 5.39 -2.46 -4.64
N THR A 70 6.39 -3.16 -5.16
CA THR A 70 7.02 -2.85 -6.45
C THR A 70 6.31 -3.53 -7.63
N SER A 71 5.46 -4.52 -7.35
CA SER A 71 4.68 -5.24 -8.35
C SER A 71 3.37 -4.52 -8.66
N ASP A 72 3.00 -4.48 -9.94
CA ASP A 72 1.67 -4.00 -10.34
C ASP A 72 0.62 -5.10 -10.15
N VAL A 73 -0.52 -4.71 -9.60
CA VAL A 73 -1.66 -5.58 -9.33
C VAL A 73 -2.96 -4.93 -9.75
N THR A 74 -3.94 -5.77 -10.11
CA THR A 74 -5.26 -5.29 -10.49
C THR A 74 -6.08 -4.89 -9.27
N LEU A 75 -6.91 -3.85 -9.41
CA LEU A 75 -7.86 -3.45 -8.38
C LEU A 75 -8.78 -4.60 -7.95
N SER A 76 -9.22 -5.42 -8.92
CA SER A 76 -10.06 -6.59 -8.65
C SER A 76 -9.38 -7.63 -7.74
N THR A 77 -8.05 -7.77 -7.82
CA THR A 77 -7.32 -8.71 -6.97
C THR A 77 -7.13 -8.16 -5.56
N LEU A 78 -6.83 -6.86 -5.45
CA LEU A 78 -6.77 -6.16 -4.16
C LEU A 78 -8.10 -6.20 -3.42
N GLU A 79 -9.22 -5.98 -4.13
CA GLU A 79 -10.57 -6.02 -3.55
C GLU A 79 -10.91 -7.41 -2.99
N ARG A 80 -10.65 -8.48 -3.75
CA ARG A 80 -10.86 -9.86 -3.27
C ARG A 80 -10.00 -10.17 -2.05
N ALA A 81 -8.73 -9.78 -2.09
CA ALA A 81 -7.81 -10.01 -0.98
C ALA A 81 -8.22 -9.24 0.28
N ALA A 82 -8.59 -7.97 0.14
CA ALA A 82 -9.14 -7.17 1.24
C ALA A 82 -10.37 -7.83 1.85
N SER A 83 -11.29 -8.32 1.01
CA SER A 83 -12.52 -8.98 1.45
C SER A 83 -12.25 -10.24 2.27
N LEU A 84 -11.27 -11.06 1.86
CA LEU A 84 -10.86 -12.27 2.58
C LEU A 84 -10.28 -11.99 3.97
N VAL A 85 -9.72 -10.79 4.19
CA VAL A 85 -9.23 -10.35 5.50
C VAL A 85 -10.21 -9.40 6.20
N GLY A 86 -11.49 -9.37 5.79
CA GLY A 86 -12.52 -8.55 6.45
C GLY A 86 -12.34 -7.04 6.28
N ARG A 87 -11.63 -6.61 5.22
CA ARG A 87 -11.42 -5.20 4.87
C ARG A 87 -12.10 -4.86 3.54
N LYS A 88 -12.23 -3.57 3.26
CA LYS A 88 -12.79 -3.05 2.01
C LYS A 88 -11.82 -2.06 1.37
N LEU A 89 -11.64 -2.18 0.06
CA LEU A 89 -10.89 -1.20 -0.72
C LEU A 89 -11.77 0.03 -0.99
N SER A 90 -11.24 1.22 -0.72
CA SER A 90 -11.90 2.50 -1.02
C SER A 90 -10.94 3.39 -1.79
N ILE A 91 -11.36 3.84 -2.97
CA ILE A 91 -10.55 4.69 -3.87
C ILE A 91 -11.41 5.87 -4.30
N THR A 92 -10.80 7.04 -4.38
CA THR A 92 -11.46 8.26 -4.82
C THR A 92 -10.53 8.99 -5.78
N LEU A 93 -11.08 9.48 -6.89
CA LEU A 93 -10.40 10.41 -7.77
C LEU A 93 -10.53 11.81 -7.17
N VAL A 94 -9.41 12.49 -6.98
CA VAL A 94 -9.32 13.84 -6.42
C VAL A 94 -8.90 14.85 -7.48
#